data_AF-A0A419VV46-F1
#
_entry.id   AF-A0A419VV46-F1
#
_cell.length_a   1.000
_cell.length_b   1.000
_cell.length_c   1.000
_cell.angle_alpha   90.00
_cell.angle_beta   90.00
_cell.angle_gamma   90.00
#
_symmetry.space_group_name_H-M   'P 1'
#
loop_
_entity.id
_entity.type
_entity.pdbx_description
1 polymer ?
#
loop_
_entity_poly.entity_id
_entity_poly.type
_entity_poly.pdbx_seq_one_letter_code
_entity_poly.pdbx_strand_id
1 'polypeptide(L)'
;MKKRHINTIDVLIERLSESFAKIKNFNILQESEEGRRLFDLIVKSSSELENFQTLFLNYYIPASNKSIVDSWNQVKTSKYKHLINISKDELKDNLYETIRLGYVGLFHKYESYLKSLVDAVNFLLKELNDENNLMSIEDYCKKEFKINIFKSHHLFPITERINYISNCIKHWDGYPVKEPIILDFKYSDPNKKIQIESEEFKSDIERLKSHCQLLLSQIMMIGFKQYFELDYLTIKESLKPEIKENEETKEKIEQAMKNIDFILSDFKK
;
A
#
# COMPACT_ATOMS: atom_id res chain seq x y z
N MET A 1 -27.73 19.71 20.62
CA MET A 1 -26.59 18.91 21.13
C MET A 1 -25.36 19.25 20.30
N LYS A 2 -24.30 19.79 20.88
CA LYS A 2 -23.01 19.95 20.17
C LYS A 2 -22.53 18.53 19.80
N LYS A 3 -22.31 18.25 18.51
CA LYS A 3 -21.64 17.00 18.08
C LYS A 3 -20.33 16.92 18.88
N ARG A 4 -20.16 15.88 19.70
CA ARG A 4 -18.88 15.60 20.37
C ARG A 4 -17.81 15.57 19.27
N HIS A 5 -16.75 16.36 19.43
CA HIS A 5 -15.61 16.32 18.55
C HIS A 5 -14.93 14.96 18.74
N ILE A 6 -15.18 14.03 17.82
CA ILE A 6 -14.54 12.72 17.82
C ILE A 6 -13.14 12.91 17.27
N ASN A 7 -12.12 12.67 18.08
CA ASN A 7 -10.75 12.68 17.62
C ASN A 7 -10.51 11.45 16.75
N THR A 8 -10.19 11.67 15.48
CA THR A 8 -9.99 10.60 14.49
C THR A 8 -8.77 9.74 14.80
N ILE A 9 -7.75 10.30 15.45
CA ILE A 9 -6.58 9.55 15.91
C ILE A 9 -6.98 8.63 17.07
N ASP A 10 -7.76 9.13 18.04
CA ASP A 10 -8.23 8.30 19.15
C ASP A 10 -9.07 7.12 18.63
N VAL A 11 -10.00 7.36 17.68
CA VAL A 11 -10.78 6.29 17.05
C VAL A 11 -9.90 5.30 16.27
N LEU A 12 -8.85 5.77 15.59
CA LEU A 12 -7.91 4.90 14.89
C LEU A 12 -7.13 4.05 15.89
N ILE A 13 -6.58 4.66 16.94
CA ILE A 13 -5.85 3.96 18.00
C ILE A 13 -6.76 2.98 18.72
N GLU A 14 -8.01 3.34 19.03
CA GLU A 14 -8.99 2.45 19.64
C GLU A 14 -9.26 1.25 18.72
N ARG A 15 -9.56 1.46 17.42
CA ARG A 15 -9.81 0.36 16.47
C ARG A 15 -8.60 -0.54 16.26
N LEU A 16 -7.41 0.05 16.18
CA LEU A 16 -6.16 -0.70 16.08
C LEU A 16 -5.96 -1.50 17.37
N SER A 17 -6.06 -0.86 18.53
CA SER A 17 -5.92 -1.50 19.84
C SER A 17 -6.93 -2.62 20.06
N GLU A 18 -8.19 -2.44 19.68
CA GLU A 18 -9.24 -3.48 19.72
C GLU A 18 -8.93 -4.65 18.78
N SER A 19 -8.41 -4.36 17.59
CA SER A 19 -8.03 -5.39 16.62
C SER A 19 -6.80 -6.16 17.09
N PHE A 20 -5.84 -5.45 17.67
CA PHE A 20 -4.61 -6.01 18.19
C PHE A 20 -4.79 -6.71 19.54
N ALA A 21 -5.73 -6.29 20.39
CA ALA A 21 -6.06 -6.97 21.64
C ALA A 21 -6.64 -8.37 21.41
N LYS A 22 -7.15 -8.65 20.20
CA LYS A 22 -7.53 -10.00 19.77
C LYS A 22 -6.32 -10.91 19.52
N ILE A 23 -5.13 -10.33 19.32
CA ILE A 23 -3.87 -11.06 19.23
C ILE A 23 -3.46 -11.45 20.65
N LYS A 24 -3.38 -12.75 20.89
CA LYS A 24 -2.90 -13.29 22.16
C LYS A 24 -1.53 -12.70 22.47
N ASN A 25 -1.36 -12.20 23.70
CA ASN A 25 -0.12 -11.56 24.19
C ASN A 25 0.26 -10.23 23.53
N PHE A 26 -0.68 -9.46 22.98
CA PHE A 26 -0.39 -8.14 22.39
C PHE A 26 0.38 -7.19 23.32
N ASN A 27 0.14 -7.24 24.63
CA ASN A 27 0.87 -6.42 25.61
C ASN A 27 2.39 -6.63 25.51
N ILE A 28 2.85 -7.84 25.17
CA ILE A 28 4.27 -8.18 24.99
C ILE A 28 4.87 -7.45 23.77
N LEU A 29 4.07 -7.22 22.72
CA LEU A 29 4.50 -6.42 21.56
C LEU A 29 4.68 -4.94 21.93
N GLN A 30 4.07 -4.44 23.00
CA GLN A 30 4.29 -3.07 23.47
C GLN A 30 5.46 -2.95 24.47
N GLU A 31 5.80 -4.05 25.15
CA GLU A 31 6.89 -4.12 26.12
C GLU A 31 8.28 -4.13 25.46
N SER A 32 8.42 -4.75 24.27
CA SER A 32 9.65 -4.73 23.47
C SER A 32 9.84 -3.45 22.65
N GLU A 33 11.09 -3.03 22.42
CA GLU A 33 11.40 -1.87 21.56
C GLU A 33 11.03 -2.18 20.10
N GLU A 34 11.30 -3.40 19.68
CA GLU A 34 11.04 -3.96 18.35
C GLU A 34 9.55 -3.96 18.02
N GLY A 35 8.73 -4.54 18.90
CA GLY A 35 7.29 -4.62 18.72
C GLY A 35 6.65 -3.22 18.73
N ARG A 36 7.12 -2.33 19.61
CA ARG A 36 6.66 -0.94 19.66
C ARG A 36 6.97 -0.18 18.39
N ARG A 37 8.17 -0.35 17.83
CA ARG A 37 8.57 0.28 16.57
C ARG A 37 7.71 -0.17 15.40
N LEU A 38 7.38 -1.46 15.31
CA LEU A 38 6.46 -1.97 14.28
C LEU A 38 5.04 -1.42 14.49
N PHE A 39 4.56 -1.38 15.73
CA PHE A 39 3.25 -0.81 16.06
C PHE A 39 3.16 0.68 15.70
N ASP A 40 4.15 1.48 16.10
CA ASP A 40 4.23 2.91 15.81
C ASP A 40 4.28 3.15 14.30
N LEU A 41 4.99 2.31 13.54
CA LEU A 41 4.98 2.36 12.09
C LEU A 41 3.58 2.15 11.51
N ILE A 42 2.84 1.15 11.99
CA ILE A 42 1.49 0.84 11.52
C ILE A 42 0.54 2.01 11.81
N VAL A 43 0.58 2.54 13.04
CA VAL A 43 -0.25 3.68 13.46
C VAL A 43 0.09 4.92 12.62
N LYS A 44 1.38 5.25 12.50
CA LYS A 44 1.86 6.40 11.71
C LYS A 44 1.44 6.28 10.25
N SER A 45 1.70 5.14 9.61
CA SER A 45 1.43 4.94 8.19
C SER A 45 -0.07 4.98 7.89
N SER A 46 -0.88 4.37 8.75
CA SER A 46 -2.35 4.42 8.65
C SER A 46 -2.84 5.86 8.79
N SER A 47 -2.36 6.57 9.81
CA SER A 47 -2.71 7.99 10.03
C SER A 47 -2.30 8.87 8.86
N GLU A 48 -1.12 8.65 8.28
CA GLU A 48 -0.61 9.41 7.14
C GLU A 48 -1.41 9.20 5.85
N LEU A 49 -1.93 8.00 5.61
CA LEU A 49 -2.82 7.72 4.48
C LEU A 49 -4.22 8.30 4.72
N GLU A 50 -4.72 8.25 5.96
CA GLU A 50 -6.02 8.83 6.32
C GLU A 50 -6.02 10.36 6.20
N ASN A 51 -4.96 10.99 6.70
CA ASN A 51 -4.75 12.42 6.59
C ASN A 51 -4.58 12.83 5.13
N PHE A 52 -3.89 12.02 4.32
CA PHE A 52 -3.72 12.28 2.90
C PHE A 52 -5.06 12.24 2.15
N GLN A 53 -5.86 11.21 2.40
CA GLN A 53 -7.20 11.12 1.82
C GLN A 53 -8.06 12.31 2.22
N THR A 54 -8.06 12.64 3.50
CA THR A 54 -8.81 13.78 4.03
C THR A 54 -8.36 15.09 3.36
N LEU A 55 -7.05 15.29 3.23
CA LEU A 55 -6.47 16.47 2.60
C LEU A 55 -6.96 16.63 1.15
N PHE A 56 -6.92 15.56 0.36
CA PHE A 56 -7.33 15.64 -1.04
C PHE A 56 -8.85 15.73 -1.20
N LEU A 57 -9.61 14.85 -0.57
CA LEU A 57 -11.05 14.74 -0.78
C LEU A 57 -11.83 15.90 -0.13
N ASN A 58 -11.37 16.40 1.03
CA ASN A 58 -12.12 17.42 1.77
C ASN A 58 -11.59 18.83 1.58
N TYR A 59 -10.34 19.00 1.12
CA TYR A 59 -9.74 20.32 0.95
C TYR A 59 -9.35 20.61 -0.50
N TYR A 60 -8.46 19.82 -1.12
CA TYR A 60 -7.92 20.17 -2.44
C TYR A 60 -8.93 20.02 -3.59
N ILE A 61 -9.67 18.91 -3.64
CA ILE A 61 -10.68 18.69 -4.69
C ILE A 61 -11.83 19.71 -4.56
N PRO A 62 -12.40 19.96 -3.37
CA PRO A 62 -13.40 21.01 -3.20
C PRO A 62 -12.89 22.41 -3.57
N ALA A 63 -11.65 22.76 -3.21
CA ALA A 63 -11.04 24.02 -3.61
C ALA A 63 -10.89 24.14 -5.13
N SER A 64 -10.48 23.07 -5.80
CA SER A 64 -10.37 23.01 -7.27
C SER A 64 -11.73 23.19 -7.94
N ASN A 65 -12.76 22.49 -7.46
CA ASN A 65 -14.13 22.66 -7.92
C ASN A 65 -14.65 24.09 -7.74
N LYS A 66 -14.35 24.71 -6.60
CA LYS A 66 -14.70 26.12 -6.35
C LYS A 66 -14.00 27.05 -7.34
N SER A 67 -12.70 26.85 -7.57
CA SER A 67 -11.92 27.63 -8.55
C SER A 67 -12.52 27.54 -9.97
N ILE A 68 -13.00 26.37 -10.38
CA ILE A 68 -13.69 26.17 -11.67
C ILE A 68 -14.97 27.01 -11.74
N VAL A 69 -15.79 26.97 -10.69
CA VAL A 69 -17.05 27.73 -10.64
C VAL A 69 -16.78 29.23 -10.68
N ASP A 70 -15.82 29.70 -9.88
CA ASP A 70 -15.46 31.11 -9.80
C ASP A 70 -14.93 31.61 -11.15
N SER A 71 -14.02 30.86 -11.77
CA SER A 71 -13.47 31.19 -13.10
C SER A 71 -14.55 31.21 -14.17
N TRP A 72 -15.46 30.24 -14.16
CA TRP A 72 -16.55 30.18 -15.13
C TRP A 72 -17.52 31.35 -14.98
N ASN A 73 -17.81 31.78 -13.75
CA ASN A 73 -18.64 32.94 -13.48
C ASN A 73 -17.99 34.23 -13.99
N GLN A 74 -16.66 34.36 -13.85
CA GLN A 74 -15.91 35.49 -14.42
C GLN A 74 -15.98 35.50 -15.95
N VAL A 75 -15.81 34.35 -16.59
CA VAL A 75 -15.92 34.23 -18.06
C VAL A 75 -17.31 34.63 -18.53
N LYS A 76 -18.36 34.13 -17.88
CA LYS A 76 -19.76 34.45 -18.22
C LYS A 76 -20.13 35.92 -18.04
N THR A 77 -19.58 36.57 -17.02
CA THR A 77 -19.89 37.96 -16.66
C THR A 77 -18.94 38.97 -17.33
N SER A 78 -17.88 38.50 -18.00
CA SER A 78 -16.93 39.35 -18.70
C SER A 78 -17.57 40.17 -19.81
N LYS A 79 -17.24 41.46 -19.89
CA LYS A 79 -17.55 42.31 -21.04
C LYS A 79 -16.99 41.76 -22.37
N TYR A 80 -15.94 40.96 -22.28
CA TYR A 80 -15.26 40.33 -23.42
C TYR A 80 -15.69 38.89 -23.69
N LYS A 81 -16.77 38.40 -23.07
CA LYS A 81 -17.23 37.01 -23.24
C LYS A 81 -17.44 36.57 -24.69
N HIS A 82 -17.76 37.51 -25.59
CA HIS A 82 -17.92 37.26 -27.02
C HIS A 82 -16.61 36.96 -27.76
N LEU A 83 -15.45 37.29 -27.16
CA LEU A 83 -14.11 36.97 -27.68
C LEU A 83 -13.56 35.66 -27.10
N ILE A 84 -14.23 35.09 -26.09
CA ILE A 84 -13.75 33.94 -25.33
C ILE A 84 -14.53 32.72 -25.79
N ASN A 85 -13.85 31.78 -26.45
CA ASN A 85 -14.41 30.50 -26.85
C ASN A 85 -13.82 29.37 -26.01
N ILE A 86 -14.19 29.32 -24.73
CA ILE A 86 -13.83 28.22 -23.83
C ILE A 86 -15.09 27.66 -23.19
N SER A 87 -15.12 26.34 -23.04
CA SER A 87 -16.15 25.60 -22.33
C SER A 87 -15.85 25.53 -20.83
N LYS A 88 -16.88 25.24 -20.03
CA LYS A 88 -16.69 24.96 -18.59
C LYS A 88 -15.87 23.67 -18.39
N ASP A 89 -15.97 22.70 -19.29
CA ASP A 89 -15.25 21.44 -19.18
C ASP A 89 -13.74 21.61 -19.40
N GLU A 90 -13.31 22.54 -20.26
CA GLU A 90 -11.89 22.89 -20.39
C GLU A 90 -11.30 23.48 -19.10
N LEU A 91 -12.13 24.09 -18.24
CA LEU A 91 -11.69 24.56 -16.92
C LEU A 91 -11.50 23.42 -15.90
N LYS A 92 -12.03 22.21 -16.17
CA LYS A 92 -11.85 21.05 -15.27
C LYS A 92 -10.42 20.52 -15.25
N ASP A 93 -9.53 20.96 -16.14
CA ASP A 93 -8.16 20.44 -16.15
C ASP A 93 -7.43 20.67 -14.82
N ASN A 94 -7.69 21.79 -14.12
CA ASN A 94 -7.14 22.04 -12.77
C ASN A 94 -7.62 21.01 -11.72
N LEU A 95 -8.86 20.53 -11.83
CA LEU A 95 -9.37 19.45 -10.97
C LEU A 95 -8.64 18.14 -11.27
N TYR A 96 -8.52 17.78 -12.54
CA TYR A 96 -7.82 16.56 -12.93
C TYR A 96 -6.32 16.64 -12.62
N GLU A 97 -5.70 17.81 -12.73
CA GLU A 97 -4.32 18.06 -12.31
C GLU A 97 -4.14 17.87 -10.80
N THR A 98 -5.07 18.37 -9.99
CA THR A 98 -5.07 18.14 -8.55
C THR A 98 -5.14 16.65 -8.22
N ILE A 99 -6.00 15.89 -8.90
CA ILE A 99 -6.10 14.44 -8.71
C ILE A 99 -4.84 13.72 -9.18
N ARG A 100 -4.28 14.12 -10.34
CA ARG A 100 -3.01 13.61 -10.86
C ARG A 100 -1.87 13.80 -9.84
N LEU A 101 -1.68 15.01 -9.34
CA LEU A 101 -0.69 15.29 -8.29
C LEU A 101 -0.94 14.45 -7.02
N GLY A 102 -2.21 14.14 -6.73
CA GLY A 102 -2.59 13.15 -5.72
C GLY A 102 -1.97 11.77 -5.94
N TYR A 103 -2.00 11.23 -7.17
CA TYR A 103 -1.34 9.94 -7.46
C TYR A 103 0.17 9.97 -7.27
N VAL A 104 0.84 11.10 -7.55
CA VAL A 104 2.27 11.26 -7.27
C VAL A 104 2.54 11.17 -5.77
N GLY A 105 1.77 11.89 -4.96
CA GLY A 105 1.87 11.84 -3.50
C GLY A 105 1.54 10.46 -2.93
N LEU A 106 0.53 9.79 -3.48
CA LEU A 106 0.09 8.46 -3.08
C LEU A 106 1.18 7.40 -3.32
N PHE A 107 1.85 7.47 -4.48
CA PHE A 107 2.97 6.58 -4.79
C PHE A 107 4.14 6.77 -3.81
N HIS A 108 4.52 8.01 -3.50
CA HIS A 108 5.61 8.28 -2.56
C HIS A 108 5.31 7.83 -1.13
N LYS A 109 4.05 7.91 -0.70
CA LYS A 109 3.60 7.34 0.58
C LYS A 109 3.75 5.82 0.60
N TYR A 110 3.36 5.15 -0.48
CA TYR A 110 3.58 3.71 -0.63
C TYR A 110 5.07 3.32 -0.60
N GLU A 111 5.92 4.00 -1.37
CA GLU A 111 7.37 3.72 -1.38
C GLU A 111 8.00 3.87 0.01
N SER A 112 7.64 4.95 0.71
CA SER A 112 8.12 5.24 2.06
C SER A 112 7.61 4.20 3.06
N TYR A 113 6.36 3.77 2.92
CA TYR A 113 5.76 2.72 3.73
C TYR A 113 6.48 1.39 3.54
N LEU A 114 6.64 0.92 2.29
CA LEU A 114 7.30 -0.35 2.00
C LEU A 114 8.73 -0.38 2.54
N LYS A 115 9.49 0.70 2.36
CA LYS A 115 10.86 0.80 2.90
C LYS A 115 10.87 0.67 4.43
N SER A 116 10.03 1.47 5.09
CA SER A 116 9.96 1.48 6.55
C SER A 116 9.46 0.15 7.11
N LEU A 117 8.56 -0.53 6.39
CA LEU A 117 8.03 -1.84 6.75
C LEU A 117 9.12 -2.91 6.69
N VAL A 118 9.88 -2.99 5.60
CA VAL A 118 10.98 -3.94 5.46
C VAL A 118 12.03 -3.71 6.56
N ASP A 119 12.39 -2.46 6.83
CA ASP A 119 13.31 -2.10 7.91
C ASP A 119 12.78 -2.53 9.28
N ALA A 120 11.49 -2.29 9.57
CA ALA A 120 10.88 -2.63 10.85
C ALA A 120 10.78 -4.15 11.06
N VAL A 121 10.47 -4.92 10.02
CA VAL A 121 10.39 -6.39 10.12
C VAL A 121 11.78 -7.02 10.25
N ASN A 122 12.77 -6.54 9.50
CA ASN A 122 14.17 -6.96 9.70
C ASN A 122 14.65 -6.67 11.12
N PHE A 123 14.28 -5.51 11.67
CA PHE A 123 14.61 -5.16 13.06
C PHE A 123 13.91 -6.06 14.07
N LEU A 124 12.62 -6.34 13.87
CA LEU A 124 11.84 -7.23 14.73
C LEU A 124 12.40 -8.65 14.78
N LEU A 125 12.89 -9.15 13.64
CA LEU A 125 13.40 -10.51 13.53
C LEU A 125 14.92 -10.59 13.73
N LYS A 126 15.58 -9.50 14.17
CA LYS A 126 17.04 -9.42 14.19
C LYS A 126 17.67 -10.53 15.04
N GLU A 127 17.23 -10.70 16.29
CA GLU A 127 17.77 -11.73 17.18
C GLU A 127 17.56 -13.13 16.59
N LEU A 128 16.33 -13.41 16.12
CA LEU A 128 15.98 -14.66 15.46
C LEU A 128 16.88 -14.93 14.25
N ASN A 129 17.14 -13.90 13.45
CA ASN A 129 17.95 -14.00 12.24
C ASN A 129 19.43 -14.22 12.57
N ASP A 130 19.96 -13.50 13.56
CA ASP A 130 21.35 -13.60 14.00
C ASP A 130 21.65 -14.98 14.63
N GLU A 131 20.73 -15.49 15.46
CA GLU A 131 20.86 -16.81 16.11
C GLU A 131 20.79 -17.97 15.11
N ASN A 132 19.97 -17.84 14.07
CA ASN A 132 19.67 -18.91 13.12
C ASN A 132 20.30 -18.71 11.74
N ASN A 133 21.14 -17.68 11.57
CA ASN A 133 21.79 -17.30 10.31
C ASN A 133 20.79 -17.13 9.15
N LEU A 134 19.67 -16.45 9.40
CA LEU A 134 18.63 -16.17 8.42
C LEU A 134 18.96 -14.95 7.56
N MET A 135 18.35 -14.87 6.38
CA MET A 135 18.54 -13.76 5.46
C MET A 135 17.64 -12.58 5.86
N SER A 136 18.11 -11.37 5.53
CA SER A 136 17.23 -10.21 5.48
C SER A 136 16.04 -10.48 4.56
N ILE A 137 14.90 -9.82 4.80
CA ILE A 137 13.73 -9.93 3.93
C ILE A 137 14.09 -9.65 2.47
N GLU A 138 14.93 -8.64 2.24
CA GLU A 138 15.36 -8.23 0.90
C GLU A 138 16.15 -9.33 0.19
N ASP A 139 17.10 -9.95 0.87
CA ASP A 139 17.96 -10.97 0.28
C ASP A 139 17.20 -12.28 0.09
N TYR A 140 16.29 -12.61 1.00
CA TYR A 140 15.37 -13.73 0.80
C TYR A 140 14.49 -13.51 -0.43
N CYS A 141 13.93 -12.30 -0.62
CA CYS A 141 13.11 -12.00 -1.80
C CYS A 141 13.89 -12.11 -3.11
N LYS A 142 15.16 -11.67 -3.13
CA LYS A 142 16.05 -11.82 -4.30
C LYS A 142 16.35 -13.28 -4.59
N LYS A 143 16.59 -14.10 -3.55
CA LYS A 143 16.93 -15.51 -3.70
C LYS A 143 15.72 -16.35 -4.11
N GLU A 144 14.62 -16.22 -3.38
CA GLU A 144 13.44 -17.09 -3.50
C GLU A 144 12.51 -16.66 -4.62
N PHE A 145 12.17 -15.36 -4.67
CA PHE A 145 11.21 -14.83 -5.63
C PHE A 145 11.87 -14.20 -6.86
N LYS A 146 13.20 -14.02 -6.85
CA LYS A 146 13.96 -13.33 -7.92
C LYS A 146 13.51 -11.88 -8.14
N ILE A 147 13.03 -11.23 -7.09
CA ILE A 147 12.55 -9.85 -7.13
C ILE A 147 13.43 -8.91 -6.30
N ASN A 148 13.46 -7.65 -6.69
CA ASN A 148 13.82 -6.57 -5.77
C ASN A 148 12.54 -6.06 -5.11
N ILE A 149 12.39 -6.28 -3.80
CA ILE A 149 11.18 -5.92 -3.07
C ILE A 149 10.84 -4.43 -3.21
N PHE A 150 11.83 -3.54 -3.19
CA PHE A 150 11.62 -2.09 -3.36
C PHE A 150 11.24 -1.68 -4.78
N LYS A 151 11.29 -2.60 -5.75
CA LYS A 151 10.86 -2.41 -7.13
C LYS A 151 9.70 -3.34 -7.51
N SER A 152 8.99 -3.88 -6.52
CA SER A 152 7.90 -4.87 -6.70
C SER A 152 6.52 -4.25 -6.99
N HIS A 153 6.42 -2.93 -7.17
CA HIS A 153 5.14 -2.25 -7.40
C HIS A 153 4.39 -2.74 -8.65
N HIS A 154 5.04 -3.41 -9.60
CA HIS A 154 4.40 -3.97 -10.79
C HIS A 154 3.71 -5.33 -10.52
N LEU A 155 3.98 -5.97 -9.38
CA LEU A 155 3.43 -7.28 -9.05
C LEU A 155 1.98 -7.20 -8.53
N PHE A 156 1.56 -6.03 -8.05
CA PHE A 156 0.24 -5.83 -7.46
C PHE A 156 -0.57 -4.81 -8.26
N PRO A 157 -1.81 -5.13 -8.66
CA PRO A 157 -2.59 -4.27 -9.56
C PRO A 157 -2.72 -2.81 -9.09
N ILE A 158 -2.95 -2.60 -7.80
CA ILE A 158 -3.16 -1.24 -7.27
C ILE A 158 -1.87 -0.41 -7.25
N THR A 159 -0.74 -1.00 -6.89
CA THR A 159 0.54 -0.28 -6.88
C THR A 159 1.09 -0.11 -8.28
N GLU A 160 0.80 -1.05 -9.19
CA GLU A 160 1.14 -0.94 -10.61
C GLU A 160 0.40 0.24 -11.23
N ARG A 161 -0.92 0.33 -10.99
CA ARG A 161 -1.78 1.43 -11.44
C ARG A 161 -1.30 2.78 -10.91
N ILE A 162 -1.11 2.91 -9.60
CA ILE A 162 -0.67 4.17 -8.98
C ILE A 162 0.71 4.59 -9.52
N ASN A 163 1.64 3.64 -9.64
CA ASN A 163 2.96 3.88 -10.22
C ASN A 163 2.87 4.30 -11.69
N TYR A 164 2.01 3.68 -12.49
CA TYR A 164 1.81 4.03 -13.89
C TYR A 164 1.35 5.48 -14.04
N ILE A 165 0.31 5.88 -13.29
CA ILE A 165 -0.23 7.23 -13.30
C ILE A 165 0.82 8.23 -12.83
N SER A 166 1.48 7.96 -11.69
CA SER A 166 2.56 8.79 -11.12
C SER A 166 3.68 9.02 -12.13
N ASN A 167 4.10 7.98 -12.85
CA ASN A 167 5.12 8.07 -13.88
C ASN A 167 4.66 8.89 -15.09
N CYS A 168 3.44 8.64 -15.61
CA CYS A 168 2.82 9.42 -16.68
C CYS A 168 2.86 10.93 -16.36
N ILE A 169 2.55 11.29 -15.12
CA ILE A 169 2.56 12.69 -14.66
C ILE A 169 3.98 13.25 -14.61
N LYS A 170 4.93 12.52 -14.02
CA LYS A 170 6.31 12.99 -13.82
C LYS A 170 7.09 13.17 -15.12
N HIS A 171 6.86 12.30 -16.09
CA HIS A 171 7.75 12.21 -17.27
C HIS A 171 7.05 12.45 -18.60
N TRP A 172 5.71 12.43 -18.63
CA TRP A 172 4.93 12.62 -19.85
C TRP A 172 3.74 13.56 -19.64
N ASP A 173 3.85 14.55 -18.74
CA ASP A 173 2.82 15.59 -18.53
C ASP A 173 1.38 15.04 -18.33
N GLY A 174 1.29 13.82 -17.78
CA GLY A 174 0.02 13.14 -17.51
C GLY A 174 -0.58 12.40 -18.71
N TYR A 175 0.08 12.30 -19.86
CA TYR A 175 -0.37 11.48 -20.99
C TYR A 175 -0.11 9.98 -20.74
N PRO A 176 -1.06 9.08 -21.06
CA PRO A 176 -0.98 7.63 -20.76
C PRO A 176 -0.12 6.87 -21.79
N VAL A 177 1.12 7.32 -22.01
CA VAL A 177 2.01 6.81 -23.09
C VAL A 177 3.23 6.04 -22.56
N LYS A 178 3.28 5.80 -21.24
CA LYS A 178 4.39 5.09 -20.59
C LYS A 178 4.33 3.60 -20.96
N GLU A 179 5.40 3.05 -21.51
CA GLU A 179 5.49 1.60 -21.75
C GLU A 179 6.05 0.85 -20.52
N PRO A 180 5.59 -0.40 -20.25
CA PRO A 180 4.43 -1.05 -20.86
C PRO A 180 3.11 -0.39 -20.41
N ILE A 181 2.15 -0.27 -21.34
CA ILE A 181 0.80 0.20 -21.05
C ILE A 181 0.06 -0.86 -20.23
N ILE A 182 -0.40 -0.48 -19.03
CA ILE A 182 -1.14 -1.38 -18.13
C ILE A 182 -2.58 -1.57 -18.63
N LEU A 183 -3.22 -2.67 -18.20
CA LEU A 183 -4.55 -3.05 -18.67
C LEU A 183 -5.59 -1.93 -18.54
N ASP A 184 -5.55 -1.18 -17.45
CA ASP A 184 -6.45 -0.07 -17.15
C ASP A 184 -6.40 1.07 -18.19
N PHE A 185 -5.25 1.25 -18.85
CA PHE A 185 -5.01 2.33 -19.82
C PHE A 185 -4.85 1.82 -21.26
N LYS A 186 -5.04 0.52 -21.51
CA LYS A 186 -4.83 -0.12 -22.82
C LYS A 186 -5.62 0.52 -23.95
N TYR A 187 -6.82 1.03 -23.65
CA TYR A 187 -7.72 1.66 -24.62
C TYR A 187 -7.89 3.16 -24.38
N SER A 188 -7.02 3.78 -23.57
CA SER A 188 -7.03 5.22 -23.35
C SER A 188 -6.52 5.98 -24.58
N ASP A 189 -7.05 7.18 -24.81
CA ASP A 189 -6.58 8.06 -25.87
C ASP A 189 -5.18 8.61 -25.51
N PRO A 190 -4.13 8.32 -26.30
CA PRO A 190 -2.77 8.76 -26.00
C PRO A 190 -2.60 10.28 -26.12
N ASN A 191 -3.54 10.97 -26.78
CA ASN A 191 -3.52 12.42 -26.96
C ASN A 191 -4.32 13.16 -25.87
N LYS A 192 -4.82 12.44 -24.86
CA LYS A 192 -5.52 13.05 -23.73
C LYS A 192 -4.79 12.72 -22.44
N LYS A 193 -4.60 13.75 -21.61
CA LYS A 193 -4.11 13.56 -20.25
C LYS A 193 -5.06 12.65 -19.48
N ILE A 194 -4.51 11.87 -18.56
CA ILE A 194 -5.28 11.01 -17.66
C ILE A 194 -6.30 11.86 -16.89
N GLN A 195 -7.56 11.51 -17.01
CA GLN A 195 -8.70 12.13 -16.32
C GLN A 195 -9.32 11.07 -15.43
N ILE A 196 -9.17 11.24 -14.12
CA ILE A 196 -9.70 10.34 -13.11
C ILE A 196 -10.67 11.13 -12.24
N GLU A 197 -11.83 10.55 -11.98
CA GLU A 197 -12.86 11.18 -11.16
C GLU A 197 -12.55 11.06 -9.66
N SER A 198 -13.09 11.99 -8.87
CA SER A 198 -12.82 12.04 -7.41
C SER A 198 -13.19 10.75 -6.68
N GLU A 199 -14.26 10.06 -7.09
CA GLU A 199 -14.69 8.81 -6.47
C GLU A 199 -13.77 7.63 -6.82
N GLU A 200 -13.25 7.60 -8.04
CA GLU A 200 -12.26 6.60 -8.45
C GLU A 200 -10.94 6.81 -7.69
N PHE A 201 -10.48 8.07 -7.58
CA PHE A 201 -9.30 8.39 -6.78
C PHE A 201 -9.47 7.99 -5.30
N LYS A 202 -10.64 8.25 -4.71
CA LYS A 202 -10.97 7.79 -3.35
C LYS A 202 -10.91 6.26 -3.25
N SER A 203 -11.50 5.54 -4.21
CA SER A 203 -11.47 4.09 -4.23
C SER A 203 -10.05 3.54 -4.30
N ASP A 204 -9.19 4.14 -5.12
CA ASP A 204 -7.79 3.72 -5.25
C ASP A 204 -6.98 3.99 -3.98
N ILE A 205 -7.26 5.08 -3.25
CA ILE A 205 -6.65 5.31 -1.92
C ILE A 205 -7.07 4.19 -0.94
N GLU A 206 -8.35 3.84 -0.87
CA GLU A 206 -8.81 2.76 0.02
C GLU A 206 -8.22 1.40 -0.36
N ARG A 207 -8.17 1.08 -1.66
CA ARG A 207 -7.52 -0.13 -2.16
C ARG A 207 -6.04 -0.18 -1.78
N LEU A 208 -5.33 0.97 -1.84
CA LEU A 208 -3.94 1.03 -1.41
C LEU A 208 -3.80 0.77 0.09
N LYS A 209 -4.68 1.33 0.94
CA LYS A 209 -4.65 1.05 2.38
C LYS A 209 -4.82 -0.43 2.68
N SER A 210 -5.79 -1.09 2.05
CA SER A 210 -5.99 -2.54 2.17
C SER A 210 -4.78 -3.31 1.67
N HIS A 211 -4.15 -2.87 0.58
CA HIS A 211 -2.92 -3.48 0.08
C HIS A 211 -1.75 -3.32 1.06
N CYS A 212 -1.59 -2.16 1.70
CA CYS A 212 -0.56 -1.98 2.74
C CYS A 212 -0.72 -2.96 3.90
N GLN A 213 -1.97 -3.23 4.34
CA GLN A 213 -2.24 -4.22 5.39
C GLN A 213 -1.91 -5.65 4.95
N LEU A 214 -2.23 -6.01 3.71
CA LEU A 214 -1.86 -7.30 3.13
C LEU A 214 -0.33 -7.42 3.03
N LEU A 215 0.34 -6.36 2.57
CA LEU A 215 1.79 -6.32 2.40
C LEU A 215 2.51 -6.49 3.74
N LEU A 216 2.06 -5.83 4.81
CA LEU A 216 2.56 -6.08 6.17
C LEU A 216 2.50 -7.57 6.51
N SER A 217 1.34 -8.20 6.27
CA SER A 217 1.14 -9.62 6.58
C SER A 217 2.06 -10.52 5.74
N GLN A 218 2.23 -10.21 4.46
CA GLN A 218 3.12 -10.94 3.56
C GLN A 218 4.60 -10.79 3.95
N ILE A 219 5.06 -9.57 4.26
CA ILE A 219 6.44 -9.31 4.69
C ILE A 219 6.76 -10.03 6.01
N MET A 220 5.85 -9.99 6.98
CA MET A 220 5.97 -10.77 8.21
C MET A 220 6.04 -12.27 7.93
N MET A 221 5.20 -12.77 7.01
CA MET A 221 5.18 -14.19 6.65
C MET A 221 6.46 -14.65 5.94
N ILE A 222 7.13 -13.78 5.18
CA ILE A 222 8.44 -14.09 4.60
C ILE A 222 9.46 -14.35 5.73
N GLY A 223 9.47 -13.51 6.75
CA GLY A 223 10.33 -13.70 7.92
C GLY A 223 10.07 -15.02 8.62
N PHE A 224 8.82 -15.34 8.90
CA PHE A 224 8.46 -16.61 9.55
C PHE A 224 8.66 -17.84 8.65
N LYS A 225 8.48 -17.72 7.33
CA LYS A 225 8.75 -18.82 6.38
C LYS A 225 10.18 -19.32 6.51
N GLN A 226 11.14 -18.40 6.58
CA GLN A 226 12.55 -18.74 6.77
C GLN A 226 12.79 -19.55 8.04
N TYR A 227 12.21 -19.10 9.15
CA TYR A 227 12.31 -19.78 10.43
C TYR A 227 11.64 -21.16 10.40
N PHE A 228 10.42 -21.26 9.86
CA PHE A 228 9.72 -22.54 9.73
C PHE A 228 10.42 -23.51 8.80
N GLU A 229 11.08 -23.05 7.74
CA GLU A 229 11.88 -23.90 6.85
C GLU A 229 13.08 -24.50 7.59
N LEU A 230 13.76 -23.74 8.46
CA LEU A 230 14.85 -24.24 9.30
C LEU A 230 14.37 -25.27 10.33
N ASP A 231 13.33 -24.91 11.10
CA ASP A 231 12.76 -25.80 12.11
C ASP A 231 12.23 -27.07 11.45
N TYR A 232 11.59 -26.96 10.29
CA TYR A 232 11.10 -28.13 9.56
C TYR A 232 12.22 -29.06 9.11
N LEU A 233 13.31 -28.54 8.54
CA LEU A 233 14.44 -29.36 8.14
C LEU A 233 15.08 -30.03 9.36
N THR A 234 15.25 -29.28 10.45
CA THR A 234 15.84 -29.77 11.71
C THR A 234 14.95 -30.82 12.39
N ILE A 235 13.64 -30.58 12.45
CA ILE A 235 12.63 -31.53 12.97
C ILE A 235 12.61 -32.78 12.08
N LYS A 236 12.55 -32.62 10.76
CA LYS A 236 12.56 -33.76 9.83
C LYS A 236 13.84 -34.58 9.95
N GLU A 237 14.98 -33.99 10.24
CA GLU A 237 16.22 -34.75 10.44
C GLU A 237 16.26 -35.46 11.80
N SER A 238 15.74 -34.84 12.85
CA SER A 238 15.76 -35.34 14.24
C SER A 238 14.63 -36.30 14.63
N LEU A 239 13.54 -36.37 13.86
CA LEU A 239 12.43 -37.28 14.12
C LEU A 239 12.82 -38.75 13.90
N LYS A 240 12.42 -39.61 14.86
CA LYS A 240 12.49 -41.07 14.76
C LYS A 240 11.69 -41.57 13.54
N PRO A 241 12.10 -42.68 12.90
CA PRO A 241 11.43 -43.21 11.69
C PRO A 241 9.92 -43.39 11.85
N GLU A 242 9.47 -43.85 13.02
CA GLU A 242 8.05 -44.13 13.30
C GLU A 242 7.16 -42.87 13.28
N ILE A 243 7.73 -41.70 13.60
CA ILE A 243 6.99 -40.42 13.63
C ILE A 243 7.08 -39.72 12.26
N LYS A 244 8.15 -39.96 11.48
CA LYS A 244 8.25 -39.54 10.07
C LYS A 244 7.15 -40.13 9.20
N GLU A 245 6.67 -41.31 9.56
CA GLU A 245 5.60 -42.03 8.87
C GLU A 245 4.20 -41.72 9.42
N ASN A 246 4.07 -40.91 10.49
CA ASN A 246 2.77 -40.45 10.98
C ASN A 246 2.17 -39.41 10.01
N GLU A 247 1.22 -39.86 9.20
CA GLU A 247 0.57 -39.06 8.15
C GLU A 247 -0.08 -37.77 8.68
N GLU A 248 -0.68 -37.78 9.87
CA GLU A 248 -1.44 -36.64 10.40
C GLU A 248 -0.54 -35.44 10.73
N THR A 249 0.63 -35.70 11.33
CA THR A 249 1.62 -34.64 11.63
C THR A 249 2.22 -34.08 10.35
N LYS A 250 2.48 -34.93 9.36
CA LYS A 250 3.01 -34.53 8.06
C LYS A 250 1.99 -33.67 7.30
N GLU A 251 0.72 -34.06 7.29
CA GLU A 251 -0.36 -33.29 6.66
C GLU A 251 -0.52 -31.90 7.29
N LYS A 252 -0.50 -31.78 8.63
CA LYS A 252 -0.64 -30.48 9.31
C LYS A 252 0.49 -29.51 8.94
N ILE A 253 1.72 -30.02 8.85
CA ILE A 253 2.90 -29.21 8.50
C ILE A 253 2.88 -28.84 7.00
N GLU A 254 2.59 -29.79 6.11
CA GLU A 254 2.45 -29.52 4.68
C GLU A 254 1.34 -28.50 4.41
N GLN A 255 0.22 -28.58 5.15
CA GLN A 255 -0.88 -27.63 5.03
C GLN A 255 -0.45 -26.23 5.50
N ALA A 256 0.31 -26.12 6.59
CA ALA A 256 0.83 -24.83 7.04
C ALA A 256 1.76 -24.19 6.00
N MET A 257 2.67 -24.97 5.41
CA MET A 257 3.55 -24.50 4.33
C MET A 257 2.78 -24.09 3.07
N LYS A 258 1.79 -24.88 2.66
CA LYS A 258 0.90 -24.53 1.54
C LYS A 258 0.17 -23.21 1.79
N ASN A 259 -0.30 -22.96 3.01
CA ASN A 259 -0.96 -21.71 3.37
C ASN A 259 0.01 -20.51 3.29
N ILE A 260 1.25 -20.68 3.77
CA ILE A 260 2.31 -19.67 3.65
C ILE A 260 2.60 -19.37 2.17
N ASP A 261 2.83 -20.40 1.37
CA ASP A 261 3.10 -20.26 -0.07
C ASP A 261 1.94 -19.62 -0.83
N PHE A 262 0.70 -19.91 -0.43
CA PHE A 262 -0.48 -19.29 -1.00
C PHE A 262 -0.52 -17.78 -0.71
N ILE A 263 -0.26 -17.36 0.53
CA ILE A 263 -0.21 -15.94 0.92
C ILE A 263 0.90 -15.19 0.16
N LEU A 264 2.02 -15.87 -0.12
CA LEU A 264 3.17 -15.30 -0.82
C LEU A 264 3.12 -15.48 -2.34
N SER A 265 2.06 -16.09 -2.88
CA SER A 265 1.94 -16.42 -4.30
C SER A 265 1.95 -15.18 -5.21
N ASP A 266 1.55 -14.02 -4.71
CA ASP A 266 1.59 -12.77 -5.46
C ASP A 266 3.02 -12.34 -5.85
N PHE A 267 4.04 -12.76 -5.11
CA PHE A 267 5.45 -12.48 -5.45
C PHE A 267 6.04 -13.42 -6.51
N LYS A 268 5.32 -14.49 -6.88
CA LYS A 268 5.79 -15.51 -7.85
C LYS A 268 5.27 -15.27 -9.28
N LYS A 269 4.56 -14.15 -9.52
CA LYS A 269 3.93 -13.81 -10.81
C LYS A 269 4.91 -13.25 -11.83
#